data_AF-A0A927XS02-F1
#
_entry.id   AF-A0A927XS02-F1
#
_cell.length_a   1.000
_cell.length_b   1.000
_cell.length_c   1.000
_cell.angle_alpha   90.00
_cell.angle_beta   90.00
_cell.angle_gamma   90.00
#
_symmetry.space_group_name_H-M   'P 1'
#
loop_
_entity.id
_entity.type
_entity.pdbx_description
1 polymer ?
#
loop_
_entity_poly.entity_id
_entity_poly.type
_entity_poly.pdbx_seq_one_letter_code
_entity_poly.pdbx_strand_id
1 'polypeptide(L)'
;MARKALKIILGTLLAVVLVAVFYVAVVLGHPQENPEKVVVSQDQPVLTASPAQSLTTAAGLEAMLQVFPVPALYAVEGSELTLTAGMSYDAAYEDGFARIMLLNYSTQLNGQTVQLSVQSIYPARALEFVPKGDYHIAGVAGQPLAGMQSVRMEDGTGIRLHAQAAEGIYVLTVPVLTADELAAVTRSLQLYAPREEN
;
A
#
# COMPACT_ATOMS: atom_id res chain seq x y z
N MET A 1 55.90 -32.70 11.53
CA MET A 1 54.81 -32.25 12.43
C MET A 1 54.45 -30.77 12.26
N ALA A 2 55.41 -29.84 12.15
CA ALA A 2 55.16 -28.38 12.05
C ALA A 2 54.19 -27.94 10.92
N ARG A 3 54.29 -28.51 9.72
CA ARG A 3 53.39 -28.17 8.59
C ARG A 3 51.92 -28.56 8.83
N LYS A 4 51.67 -29.60 9.62
CA LYS A 4 50.31 -30.06 9.94
C LYS A 4 49.68 -29.17 11.01
N ALA A 5 50.46 -28.79 12.03
CA ALA A 5 50.07 -27.82 13.05
C ALA A 5 49.78 -26.43 12.42
N LEU A 6 50.63 -25.97 11.50
CA LEU A 6 50.43 -24.69 10.80
C LEU A 6 49.13 -24.65 10.00
N LYS A 7 48.78 -25.74 9.30
CA LYS A 7 47.51 -25.84 8.55
C LYS A 7 46.29 -25.82 9.47
N ILE A 8 46.38 -26.47 10.63
CA ILE A 8 45.30 -26.47 11.63
C ILE A 8 45.12 -25.06 12.18
N ILE A 9 46.21 -24.40 12.59
CA ILE A 9 46.17 -23.02 13.11
C ILE A 9 45.58 -22.06 12.07
N LEU A 10 46.01 -22.17 10.81
CA LEU A 10 45.50 -21.33 9.73
C LEU A 10 44.02 -21.59 9.43
N GLY A 11 43.59 -22.86 9.47
CA GLY A 11 42.19 -23.24 9.29
C GLY A 11 41.30 -22.72 10.43
N THR A 12 41.77 -22.80 11.67
CA THR A 12 41.06 -22.24 12.83
C THR A 12 40.98 -20.72 12.75
N LEU A 13 42.07 -20.04 12.37
CA LEU A 13 42.06 -18.59 12.17
C LEU A 13 41.05 -18.18 11.09
N LEU A 14 41.04 -18.89 9.96
CA LEU A 14 40.10 -18.64 8.87
C LEU A 14 38.64 -18.85 9.32
N ALA A 15 38.36 -19.91 10.08
CA ALA A 15 37.03 -20.16 10.63
C ALA A 15 36.58 -19.03 11.57
N VAL A 16 37.47 -18.55 12.45
CA VAL A 16 37.18 -17.41 13.35
C VAL A 16 36.88 -16.15 12.55
N VAL A 17 37.67 -15.86 11.51
CA VAL A 17 37.44 -14.71 10.63
C VAL A 17 36.10 -14.84 9.90
N LEU A 18 35.76 -16.01 9.37
CA LEU A 18 34.48 -16.23 8.69
C LEU A 18 33.29 -16.06 9.64
N VAL A 19 33.38 -16.55 10.88
CA VAL A 19 32.33 -16.34 11.89
C VAL A 19 32.22 -14.86 12.25
N ALA A 20 33.34 -14.14 12.40
CA ALA A 20 33.33 -12.71 12.68
C ALA A 20 32.71 -11.90 11.52
N VAL A 21 33.05 -12.22 10.27
CA VAL A 21 32.47 -11.56 9.09
C VAL A 21 30.98 -11.88 8.97
N PHE A 22 30.58 -13.14 9.20
CA PHE A 22 29.17 -13.53 9.23
C PHE A 22 28.40 -12.78 10.33
N TYR A 23 28.96 -12.68 11.53
CA TYR A 23 28.37 -11.93 12.64
C TYR A 23 28.19 -10.45 12.30
N VAL A 24 29.22 -9.82 11.72
CA VAL A 24 29.13 -8.42 11.26
C VAL A 24 28.08 -8.26 10.16
N ALA A 25 28.00 -9.19 9.20
CA ALA A 25 27.00 -9.16 8.15
C ALA A 25 25.57 -9.32 8.70
N VAL A 26 25.37 -10.15 9.73
CA VAL A 26 24.07 -10.31 10.39
C VAL A 26 23.69 -9.04 11.16
N VAL A 27 24.61 -8.47 11.93
CA VAL A 27 24.36 -7.24 12.73
C VAL A 27 24.11 -6.03 11.83
N LEU A 28 24.88 -5.86 10.76
CA LEU A 28 24.67 -4.78 9.78
C LEU A 28 23.46 -5.05 8.85
N GLY A 29 23.10 -6.31 8.70
CA GLY A 29 21.96 -6.75 7.89
C GLY A 29 20.62 -6.69 8.64
N HIS A 30 20.60 -6.30 9.91
CA HIS A 30 19.34 -5.99 10.57
C HIS A 30 18.66 -4.85 9.79
N PRO A 31 17.45 -5.06 9.25
CA PRO A 31 16.68 -3.94 8.71
C PRO A 31 16.59 -2.92 9.83
N GLN A 32 17.08 -1.70 9.60
CA GLN A 32 16.91 -0.63 10.57
C GLN A 32 15.41 -0.54 10.86
N GLU A 33 15.03 -0.70 12.13
CA GLU A 33 13.64 -0.51 12.53
C GLU A 33 13.25 0.89 12.05
N ASN A 34 12.33 0.93 11.08
CA ASN A 34 11.88 2.18 10.51
C ASN A 34 11.32 3.03 11.67
N PRO A 35 11.92 4.19 11.99
CA PRO A 35 11.48 5.02 13.12
C PRO A 35 10.04 5.51 12.95
N GLU A 36 9.47 5.41 11.75
CA GLU A 36 8.07 5.69 11.43
C GLU A 36 7.24 4.40 11.33
N LYS A 37 7.34 3.51 12.31
CA LYS A 37 6.39 2.38 12.39
C LYS A 37 4.98 2.96 12.56
N VAL A 38 4.14 2.81 11.56
CA VAL A 38 2.72 3.19 11.63
C VAL A 38 2.08 2.38 12.75
N VAL A 39 1.68 3.06 13.83
CA VAL A 39 0.98 2.45 14.97
C VAL A 39 -0.51 2.61 14.73
N VAL A 40 -1.18 1.50 14.45
CA VAL A 40 -2.64 1.46 14.30
C VAL A 40 -3.28 1.38 15.67
N SER A 41 -4.04 2.41 16.02
CA SER A 41 -4.81 2.41 17.28
C SER A 41 -5.93 1.37 17.21
N GLN A 42 -6.08 0.59 18.29
CA GLN A 42 -7.24 -0.29 18.43
C GLN A 42 -8.50 0.47 18.88
N ASP A 43 -8.33 1.71 19.35
CA ASP A 43 -9.41 2.54 19.89
C ASP A 43 -10.10 3.41 18.83
N GLN A 44 -9.81 3.25 17.53
CA GLN A 44 -10.50 4.04 16.51
C GLN A 44 -12.01 3.75 16.55
N PRO A 45 -12.88 4.77 16.48
CA PRO A 45 -14.31 4.56 16.60
C PRO A 45 -14.86 3.79 15.40
N VAL A 46 -15.72 2.80 15.67
CA VAL A 46 -16.58 2.22 14.64
C VAL A 46 -17.70 3.20 14.29
N LEU A 47 -18.22 3.10 13.07
CA LEU A 47 -19.22 4.02 12.57
C LEU A 47 -20.63 3.56 12.90
N THR A 48 -21.56 4.52 12.90
CA THR A 48 -22.98 4.24 12.71
C THR A 48 -23.29 4.07 11.23
N ALA A 49 -24.20 3.16 10.88
CA ALA A 49 -24.59 2.92 9.50
C ALA A 49 -25.02 4.19 8.77
N SER A 50 -24.55 4.35 7.54
CA SER A 50 -24.97 5.38 6.59
C SER A 50 -25.36 4.77 5.24
N PRO A 51 -26.19 5.44 4.45
CA PRO A 51 -26.56 4.97 3.12
C PRO A 51 -25.36 4.84 2.20
N ALA A 52 -25.35 3.80 1.37
CA ALA A 52 -24.36 3.64 0.32
C ALA A 52 -24.51 4.76 -0.73
N GLN A 53 -23.37 5.24 -1.22
CA GLN A 53 -23.27 6.25 -2.28
C GLN A 53 -22.60 5.62 -3.49
N SER A 54 -23.05 5.96 -4.70
CA SER A 54 -22.48 5.48 -5.95
C SER A 54 -22.43 6.58 -6.99
N LEU A 55 -21.37 6.58 -7.79
CA LEU A 55 -21.13 7.55 -8.86
C LEU A 55 -20.77 6.78 -10.14
N THR A 56 -21.31 7.24 -11.27
CA THR A 56 -20.95 6.75 -12.63
C THR A 56 -20.19 7.79 -13.44
N THR A 57 -19.96 8.96 -12.86
CA THR A 57 -19.17 10.06 -13.43
C THR A 57 -18.39 10.76 -12.32
N ALA A 58 -17.44 11.63 -12.66
CA ALA A 58 -16.69 12.42 -11.68
C ALA A 58 -17.56 13.45 -10.91
N ALA A 59 -18.76 13.76 -11.40
CA ALA A 59 -19.67 14.65 -10.70
C ALA A 59 -20.08 14.04 -9.35
N GLY A 60 -19.80 14.75 -8.25
CA GLY A 60 -20.08 14.28 -6.90
C GLY A 60 -18.94 13.51 -6.22
N LEU A 61 -17.80 13.29 -6.90
CA LEU A 61 -16.63 12.66 -6.28
C LEU A 61 -16.16 13.45 -5.05
N GLU A 62 -16.06 14.77 -5.17
CA GLU A 62 -15.64 15.63 -4.06
C GLU A 62 -16.55 15.50 -2.83
N ALA A 63 -17.87 15.52 -3.02
CA ALA A 63 -18.81 15.33 -1.92
C ALA A 63 -18.65 13.95 -1.26
N MET A 64 -18.40 12.90 -2.05
CA MET A 64 -18.13 11.55 -1.53
C MET A 64 -16.81 11.50 -0.73
N LEU A 65 -15.76 12.17 -1.21
CA LEU A 65 -14.46 12.26 -0.52
C LEU A 65 -14.57 13.03 0.79
N GLN A 66 -15.31 14.14 0.82
CA GLN A 66 -15.50 14.98 2.01
C GLN A 66 -16.21 14.27 3.16
N VAL A 67 -17.14 13.37 2.88
CA VAL A 67 -17.90 12.63 3.89
C VAL A 67 -17.26 11.31 4.30
N PHE A 68 -16.11 10.95 3.70
CA PHE A 68 -15.35 9.78 4.14
C PHE A 68 -14.66 10.10 5.49
N PRO A 69 -14.63 9.17 6.45
CA PRO A 69 -14.16 9.45 7.82
C PRO A 69 -12.71 9.91 7.94
N VAL A 70 -11.89 9.61 6.93
CA VAL A 70 -10.46 9.93 6.87
C VAL A 70 -10.11 10.42 5.46
N PRO A 71 -8.94 11.03 5.23
CA PRO A 71 -8.46 11.32 3.88
C PRO A 71 -8.52 10.08 2.98
N ALA A 72 -9.37 10.09 1.95
CA ALA A 72 -9.50 8.98 1.01
C ALA A 72 -8.49 9.11 -0.13
N LEU A 73 -7.94 7.98 -0.58
CA LEU A 73 -7.04 7.93 -1.74
C LEU A 73 -7.84 8.12 -3.03
N TYR A 74 -7.41 9.08 -3.86
CA TYR A 74 -8.09 9.41 -5.11
C TYR A 74 -7.10 9.94 -6.16
N ALA A 75 -7.54 10.02 -7.41
CA ALA A 75 -6.76 10.62 -8.49
C ALA A 75 -6.73 12.15 -8.43
N VAL A 76 -5.54 12.73 -8.56
CA VAL A 76 -5.34 14.19 -8.58
C VAL A 76 -6.12 14.81 -9.74
N GLU A 77 -6.74 15.97 -9.48
CA GLU A 77 -7.42 16.76 -10.51
C GLU A 77 -6.43 17.13 -11.64
N GLY A 78 -6.81 16.86 -12.89
CA GLY A 78 -5.96 17.10 -14.06
C GLY A 78 -4.95 15.98 -14.36
N SER A 79 -4.96 14.87 -13.62
CA SER A 79 -4.22 13.66 -14.02
C SER A 79 -4.84 12.97 -15.23
N GLU A 80 -4.10 12.01 -15.82
CA GLU A 80 -4.58 11.18 -16.94
C GLU A 80 -5.59 10.10 -16.50
N LEU A 81 -5.88 10.00 -15.20
CA LEU A 81 -6.83 9.03 -14.67
C LEU A 81 -8.27 9.56 -14.80
N THR A 82 -9.08 8.86 -15.59
CA THR A 82 -10.51 9.18 -15.76
C THR A 82 -11.35 8.29 -14.85
N LEU A 83 -12.12 8.90 -13.93
CA LEU A 83 -13.03 8.13 -13.07
C LEU A 83 -14.13 7.48 -13.92
N THR A 84 -14.26 6.16 -13.80
CA THR A 84 -15.29 5.37 -14.49
C THR A 84 -16.44 4.99 -13.56
N ALA A 85 -16.16 4.75 -12.28
CA ALA A 85 -17.17 4.50 -11.27
C ALA A 85 -16.62 4.77 -9.86
N GLY A 86 -17.50 5.13 -8.92
CA GLY A 86 -17.17 5.27 -7.52
C GLY A 86 -18.26 4.69 -6.63
N MET A 87 -17.90 4.13 -5.48
CA MET A 87 -18.85 3.64 -4.50
C MET A 87 -18.28 3.82 -3.09
N SER A 88 -19.12 4.24 -2.15
CA SER A 88 -18.79 4.29 -0.72
C SER A 88 -19.91 3.63 0.06
N TYR A 89 -19.59 2.67 0.92
CA TYR A 89 -20.58 1.89 1.66
C TYR A 89 -20.02 1.40 2.99
N ASP A 90 -20.95 1.05 3.88
CA ASP A 90 -20.64 0.52 5.20
C ASP A 90 -20.73 -1.01 5.21
N ALA A 91 -19.77 -1.66 5.85
CA ALA A 91 -19.76 -3.09 6.12
C ALA A 91 -19.74 -3.32 7.63
N ALA A 92 -20.50 -4.33 8.10
CA ALA A 92 -20.55 -4.68 9.51
C ALA A 92 -19.14 -5.06 10.01
N TYR A 93 -18.70 -4.42 11.08
CA TYR A 93 -17.36 -4.60 11.65
C TYR A 93 -17.43 -4.38 13.16
N GLU A 94 -17.02 -5.38 13.93
CA GLU A 94 -17.12 -5.38 15.40
C GLU A 94 -18.57 -5.03 15.84
N ASP A 95 -18.73 -4.08 16.76
CA ASP A 95 -20.04 -3.61 17.25
C ASP A 95 -20.62 -2.42 16.44
N GLY A 96 -20.09 -2.17 15.24
CA GLY A 96 -20.53 -1.08 14.37
C GLY A 96 -20.23 -1.35 12.91
N PHE A 97 -19.71 -0.33 12.22
CA PHE A 97 -19.42 -0.40 10.79
C PHE A 97 -18.03 0.14 10.44
N ALA A 98 -17.38 -0.55 9.50
CA ALA A 98 -16.28 -0.01 8.72
C ALA A 98 -16.84 0.63 7.44
N ARG A 99 -16.19 1.68 6.95
CA ARG A 99 -16.55 2.28 5.65
C ARG A 99 -15.48 1.99 4.62
N ILE A 100 -15.94 1.55 3.45
CA ILE A 100 -15.10 1.24 2.31
C ILE A 100 -15.51 2.17 1.16
N MET A 101 -14.51 2.83 0.56
CA MET A 101 -14.65 3.53 -0.70
C MET A 101 -13.87 2.80 -1.79
N LEU A 102 -14.52 2.51 -2.92
CA LEU A 102 -13.88 2.01 -4.14
C LEU A 102 -14.06 3.03 -5.26
N LEU A 103 -12.96 3.42 -5.88
CA LEU A 103 -12.91 4.29 -7.04
C LEU A 103 -12.23 3.53 -8.19
N ASN A 104 -12.93 3.40 -9.31
CA ASN A 104 -12.40 2.77 -10.51
C ASN A 104 -12.04 3.85 -11.53
N TYR A 105 -10.88 3.68 -12.15
CA TYR A 105 -10.34 4.62 -13.13
C TYR A 105 -9.92 3.88 -14.39
N SER A 106 -9.94 4.62 -15.50
CA SER A 106 -9.27 4.24 -16.73
C SER A 106 -8.18 5.25 -17.08
N THR A 107 -7.14 4.78 -17.77
CA THR A 107 -6.08 5.63 -18.32
C THR A 107 -5.52 5.03 -19.60
N GLN A 108 -4.82 5.83 -20.40
CA GLN A 108 -4.11 5.36 -21.58
C GLN A 108 -2.62 5.19 -21.24
N LEU A 109 -2.14 3.96 -21.26
CA LEU A 109 -0.72 3.65 -21.12
C LEU A 109 -0.26 2.97 -22.40
N ASN A 110 0.75 3.56 -23.06
CA ASN A 110 1.31 3.03 -24.32
C ASN A 110 0.26 2.74 -25.41
N GLY A 111 -0.78 3.58 -25.49
CA GLY A 111 -1.87 3.44 -26.47
C GLY A 111 -2.89 2.35 -26.13
N GLN A 112 -2.85 1.78 -24.92
CA GLN A 112 -3.83 0.83 -24.42
C GLN A 112 -4.63 1.42 -23.26
N THR A 113 -5.94 1.19 -23.28
CA THR A 113 -6.81 1.51 -22.15
C THR A 113 -6.54 0.53 -21.01
N VAL A 114 -6.02 1.05 -19.90
CA VAL A 114 -5.79 0.32 -18.66
C VAL A 114 -6.88 0.70 -17.67
N GLN A 115 -7.43 -0.30 -16.96
CA GLN A 115 -8.35 -0.10 -15.85
C GLN A 115 -7.63 -0.34 -14.54
N LEU A 116 -7.93 0.46 -13.53
CA LEU A 116 -7.38 0.32 -12.19
C LEU A 116 -8.42 0.65 -11.14
N SER A 117 -8.22 0.12 -9.93
CA SER A 117 -9.07 0.41 -8.79
C SER A 117 -8.25 0.91 -7.61
N VAL A 118 -8.85 1.87 -6.91
CA VAL A 118 -8.34 2.46 -5.68
C VAL A 118 -9.36 2.20 -4.59
N GLN A 119 -8.90 1.73 -3.45
CA GLN A 119 -9.75 1.46 -2.29
C GLN A 119 -9.21 2.19 -1.06
N SER A 120 -10.11 2.84 -0.32
CA SER A 120 -9.84 3.39 1.01
C SER A 120 -10.75 2.70 2.02
N ILE A 121 -10.19 2.31 3.17
CA ILE A 121 -10.93 1.60 4.23
C ILE A 121 -10.68 2.31 5.56
N TYR A 122 -11.76 2.52 6.30
CA TYR A 122 -11.75 2.99 7.68
C TYR A 122 -12.57 2.01 8.56
N PRO A 123 -12.12 1.67 9.79
CA PRO A 123 -10.86 2.08 10.42
C PRO A 123 -9.64 1.32 9.89
N ALA A 124 -8.43 1.76 10.24
CA ALA A 124 -7.17 1.18 9.76
C ALA A 124 -6.95 -0.26 10.24
N ARG A 125 -7.63 -0.69 11.31
CA ARG A 125 -7.59 -2.07 11.80
C ARG A 125 -8.50 -3.03 11.02
N ALA A 126 -9.39 -2.52 10.16
CA ALA A 126 -10.36 -3.33 9.42
C ALA A 126 -9.75 -4.00 8.16
N LEU A 127 -8.60 -4.67 8.34
CA LEU A 127 -7.82 -5.29 7.27
C LEU A 127 -8.56 -6.42 6.54
N GLU A 128 -9.59 -7.01 7.15
CA GLU A 128 -10.38 -8.07 6.54
C GLU A 128 -11.17 -7.63 5.30
N PHE A 129 -11.39 -6.32 5.12
CA PHE A 129 -12.05 -5.75 3.95
C PHE A 129 -11.10 -5.44 2.79
N VAL A 130 -9.80 -5.66 2.96
CA VAL A 130 -8.87 -5.69 1.83
C VAL A 130 -9.22 -6.92 0.98
N PRO A 131 -9.53 -6.75 -0.32
CA PRO A 131 -10.00 -7.83 -1.17
C PRO A 131 -9.06 -9.04 -1.10
N LYS A 132 -9.59 -10.20 -0.78
CA LYS A 132 -8.81 -11.44 -0.83
C LYS A 132 -8.56 -11.82 -2.29
N GLY A 133 -7.40 -12.39 -2.56
CA GLY A 133 -7.03 -12.93 -3.87
C GLY A 133 -5.73 -13.69 -3.74
N ASP A 134 -5.29 -14.34 -4.83
CA ASP A 134 -4.07 -15.14 -4.87
C ASP A 134 -2.80 -14.27 -4.98
N TYR A 135 -2.83 -13.10 -4.32
CA TYR A 135 -1.74 -12.14 -4.27
C TYR A 135 -0.67 -12.63 -3.30
N HIS A 136 0.57 -12.68 -3.77
CA HIS A 136 1.74 -12.99 -2.97
C HIS A 136 2.65 -11.76 -2.87
N ILE A 137 3.35 -11.60 -1.74
CA ILE A 137 4.33 -10.51 -1.58
C ILE A 137 5.41 -10.64 -2.65
N ALA A 138 5.63 -9.56 -3.40
CA ALA A 138 6.65 -9.54 -4.44
C ALA A 138 8.04 -9.34 -3.83
N GLY A 139 9.08 -9.92 -4.46
CA GLY A 139 10.49 -9.71 -4.06
C GLY A 139 11.06 -8.33 -4.42
N VAL A 140 10.20 -7.40 -4.86
CA VAL A 140 10.55 -6.03 -5.26
C VAL A 140 9.80 -5.04 -4.37
N ALA A 141 10.43 -3.90 -4.07
CA ALA A 141 9.81 -2.86 -3.25
C ALA A 141 8.53 -2.32 -3.91
N GLY A 142 7.54 -1.98 -3.07
CA GLY A 142 6.33 -1.29 -3.53
C GLY A 142 6.62 0.17 -3.81
N GLN A 143 5.94 0.71 -4.83
CA GLN A 143 6.05 2.13 -5.12
C GLN A 143 5.29 2.94 -4.07
N PRO A 144 5.80 4.11 -3.64
CA PRO A 144 5.09 4.93 -2.69
C PRO A 144 3.68 5.24 -3.17
N LEU A 145 2.70 5.10 -2.28
CA LEU A 145 1.29 5.35 -2.57
C LEU A 145 0.85 6.57 -1.78
N ALA A 146 0.60 7.69 -2.46
CA ALA A 146 0.30 8.99 -1.82
C ALA A 146 1.30 9.38 -0.70
N GLY A 147 2.59 9.17 -0.96
CA GLY A 147 3.67 9.46 0.00
C GLY A 147 3.90 8.37 1.07
N MET A 148 3.02 7.38 1.17
CA MET A 148 3.18 6.27 2.12
C MET A 148 4.04 5.15 1.52
N GLN A 149 4.84 4.50 2.36
CA GLN A 149 5.50 3.24 2.00
C GLN A 149 4.43 2.19 1.70
N SER A 150 4.61 1.45 0.60
CA SER A 150 3.65 0.41 0.19
C SER A 150 4.31 -0.96 0.09
N VAL A 151 3.51 -1.99 0.35
CA VAL A 151 3.84 -3.38 0.08
C VAL A 151 3.27 -3.74 -1.28
N ARG A 152 4.13 -4.23 -2.17
CA ARG A 152 3.73 -4.77 -3.47
C ARG A 152 3.41 -6.25 -3.37
N MET A 153 2.28 -6.62 -3.93
CA MET A 153 1.85 -8.00 -4.07
C MET A 153 1.42 -8.25 -5.51
N GLU A 154 1.55 -9.50 -5.99
CA GLU A 154 1.23 -9.90 -7.36
C GLU A 154 0.56 -11.27 -7.39
N ASP A 155 -0.33 -11.48 -8.35
CA ASP A 155 -1.01 -12.76 -8.61
C ASP A 155 -0.74 -13.30 -10.03
N GLY A 156 0.20 -12.67 -10.76
CA GLY A 156 0.52 -12.98 -12.16
C GLY A 156 -0.37 -12.28 -13.20
N THR A 157 -1.50 -11.71 -12.78
CA THR A 157 -2.44 -10.95 -13.64
C THR A 157 -2.52 -9.48 -13.27
N GLY A 158 -2.24 -9.14 -12.02
CA GLY A 158 -2.26 -7.78 -11.50
C GLY A 158 -1.19 -7.53 -10.45
N ILE A 159 -0.96 -6.24 -10.22
CA ILE A 159 -0.13 -5.71 -9.14
C ILE A 159 -1.07 -5.03 -8.15
N ARG A 160 -0.87 -5.32 -6.87
CA ARG A 160 -1.53 -4.62 -5.78
C ARG A 160 -0.50 -3.92 -4.91
N LEU A 161 -0.71 -2.64 -4.66
CA LEU A 161 0.02 -1.88 -3.66
C LEU A 161 -0.87 -1.67 -2.45
N HIS A 162 -0.38 -2.05 -1.26
CA HIS A 162 -1.03 -1.81 0.01
C HIS A 162 -0.22 -0.80 0.80
N ALA A 163 -0.84 0.30 1.21
CA ALA A 163 -0.30 1.24 2.18
C ALA A 163 -1.27 1.40 3.36
N GLN A 164 -0.74 1.67 4.54
CA GLN A 164 -1.52 1.86 5.76
C GLN A 164 -1.06 3.13 6.45
N ALA A 165 -2.02 3.98 6.83
CA ALA A 165 -1.80 5.12 7.71
C ALA A 165 -2.34 4.80 9.12
N ALA A 166 -2.19 5.74 10.04
CA ALA A 166 -2.68 5.59 11.41
C ALA A 166 -4.20 5.32 11.45
N GLU A 167 -4.95 5.92 10.51
CA GLU A 167 -6.41 5.89 10.57
C GLU A 167 -7.11 5.12 9.45
N GLY A 168 -6.42 4.83 8.34
CA GLY A 168 -7.00 4.15 7.18
C GLY A 168 -6.04 3.21 6.45
N ILE A 169 -6.62 2.30 5.66
CA ILE A 169 -5.92 1.41 4.74
C ILE A 169 -6.19 1.86 3.30
N TYR A 170 -5.16 1.82 2.47
CA TYR A 170 -5.22 2.25 1.08
C TYR A 170 -4.66 1.18 0.16
N VAL A 171 -5.43 0.84 -0.88
CA VAL A 171 -5.07 -0.22 -1.83
C VAL A 171 -5.21 0.30 -3.24
N LEU A 172 -4.16 0.14 -4.04
CA LEU A 172 -4.18 0.30 -5.49
C LEU A 172 -4.11 -1.09 -6.12
N THR A 173 -5.03 -1.41 -7.03
CA THR A 173 -4.95 -2.61 -7.87
C THR A 173 -4.90 -2.20 -9.34
N VAL A 174 -3.88 -2.67 -10.05
CA VAL A 174 -3.63 -2.42 -11.48
C VAL A 174 -3.34 -3.75 -12.17
N PRO A 175 -3.47 -3.87 -13.51
CA PRO A 175 -2.91 -5.01 -14.22
C PRO A 175 -1.38 -5.04 -14.10
N VAL A 176 -0.74 -6.07 -14.66
CA VAL A 176 0.73 -6.08 -14.76
C VAL A 176 1.20 -4.87 -15.57
N LEU A 177 1.95 -3.99 -14.92
CA LEU A 177 2.54 -2.78 -15.49
C LEU A 177 4.06 -2.82 -15.33
N THR A 178 4.77 -2.12 -16.23
CA THR A 178 6.18 -1.82 -16.04
C THR A 178 6.40 -0.92 -14.82
N ALA A 179 7.64 -0.84 -14.34
CA ALA A 179 7.97 0.01 -13.19
C ALA A 179 7.65 1.50 -13.43
N ASP A 180 7.89 1.98 -14.66
CA ASP A 180 7.66 3.38 -15.03
C ASP A 180 6.16 3.70 -15.15
N GLU A 181 5.38 2.80 -15.76
CA GLU A 181 3.91 2.92 -15.84
C GLU A 181 3.28 2.90 -14.43
N LEU A 182 3.70 1.96 -13.57
CA LEU A 182 3.23 1.91 -12.19
C LEU A 182 3.58 3.20 -11.44
N ALA A 183 4.78 3.73 -11.64
CA ALA A 183 5.19 4.99 -11.03
C ALA A 183 4.41 6.21 -11.56
N ALA A 184 4.03 6.22 -12.84
CA ALA A 184 3.16 7.27 -13.40
C ALA A 184 1.76 7.23 -12.78
N VAL A 185 1.21 6.02 -12.59
CA VAL A 185 -0.08 5.82 -11.91
C VAL A 185 0.00 6.28 -10.47
N THR A 186 0.99 5.84 -9.68
CA THR A 186 1.05 6.20 -8.25
C THR A 186 1.29 7.69 -8.01
N ARG A 187 2.02 8.38 -8.88
CA ARG A 187 2.19 9.85 -8.84
C ARG A 187 0.90 10.61 -9.12
N SER A 188 -0.05 9.98 -9.79
CA SER A 188 -1.37 10.55 -10.09
C SER A 188 -2.37 10.38 -8.94
N LEU A 189 -1.96 9.75 -7.83
CA LEU A 189 -2.82 9.48 -6.67
C LEU A 189 -2.37 10.28 -5.45
N GLN A 190 -3.33 10.77 -4.68
CA GLN A 190 -3.09 11.46 -3.41
C GLN A 190 -4.20 11.19 -2.39
N LEU A 191 -3.94 11.49 -1.13
CA LEU A 191 -4.98 11.52 -0.10
C LEU A 191 -5.77 12.83 -0.20
N TYR A 192 -7.09 12.75 -0.12
CA TYR A 192 -7.95 13.92 -0.13
C TYR A 192 -7.69 14.79 1.09
N ALA A 193 -7.29 16.03 0.84
CA ALA A 193 -7.29 17.10 1.81
C ALA A 193 -8.39 18.08 1.40
N PRO A 194 -9.37 18.39 2.29
CA PRO A 194 -10.33 19.46 2.03
C PRO A 194 -9.57 20.75 1.71
N ARG A 195 -10.00 21.50 0.69
CA ARG A 195 -9.46 22.84 0.48
C ARG A 195 -9.84 23.68 1.71
N GLU A 196 -8.86 24.26 2.39
CA GLU A 196 -9.13 25.30 3.38
C GLU A 196 -9.77 26.47 2.64
N GLU A 197 -11.02 26.80 2.98
CA GLU A 197 -11.66 28.03 2.54
C GLU A 197 -10.91 29.20 3.20
N ASN A 198 -10.10 29.92 2.42
CA ASN A 198 -9.53 31.22 2.81
C ASN A 198 -10.51 32.35 2.50
#